data_AF-X1CUS4-F1
#
_entry.id   AF-X1CUS4-F1
#
_cell.length_a   1.000
_cell.length_b   1.000
_cell.length_c   1.000
_cell.angle_alpha   90.00
_cell.angle_beta   90.00
_cell.angle_gamma   90.00
#
_symmetry.space_group_name_H-M   'P 1'
#
loop_
_entity.id
_entity.type
_entity.pdbx_description
1 polymer ?
#
loop_
_entity_poly.entity_id
_entity_poly.type
_entity_poly.pdbx_seq_one_letter_code
_entity_poly.pdbx_strand_id
1 'polypeptide(L)'
;APFGYLPSGEKLRVPFGEFQKQFNQRKVSKSVGVHLSPTFEKRGKEYIIGDTVTMGPAYSKPKDREDYSQVREEDYYLGMVRSFFPGLKLEDISLHQAGIRARLKDYYDFIIERDPEYPNLINLVGIDSPGLTASLAIARYVSELLRR
;
A
#
# COMPACT_ATOMS: atom_id res chain seq x y z
N ALA A 1 -8.34 0.42 1.65
CA ALA A 1 -7.83 -0.86 2.22
C ALA A 1 -8.33 -2.05 1.39
N PRO A 2 -7.57 -3.16 1.30
CA PRO A 2 -8.02 -4.32 0.54
C PRO A 2 -9.24 -4.96 1.16
N PHE A 3 -10.21 -5.29 0.32
CA PHE A 3 -11.45 -5.91 0.75
C PHE A 3 -11.25 -7.41 0.95
N GLY A 4 -11.96 -7.95 1.95
CA GLY A 4 -12.15 -9.40 2.05
C GLY A 4 -13.17 -9.83 1.00
N TYR A 5 -12.97 -11.00 0.42
CA TYR A 5 -13.91 -11.65 -0.49
C TYR A 5 -14.26 -13.01 0.05
N LEU A 6 -15.55 -13.32 0.05
CA LEU A 6 -16.05 -14.67 0.32
C LEU A 6 -15.60 -15.60 -0.82
N PRO A 7 -15.60 -16.94 -0.61
CA PRO A 7 -15.32 -17.90 -1.69
C PRO A 7 -16.27 -17.73 -2.89
N SER A 8 -17.46 -17.19 -2.67
CA SER A 8 -18.43 -16.81 -3.72
C SER A 8 -17.99 -15.63 -4.59
N GLY A 9 -16.92 -14.92 -4.23
CA GLY A 9 -16.47 -13.69 -4.89
C GLY A 9 -17.18 -12.43 -4.37
N GLU A 10 -18.14 -12.55 -3.45
CA GLU A 10 -18.81 -11.40 -2.86
C GLU A 10 -17.88 -10.64 -1.89
N LYS A 11 -17.96 -9.31 -1.95
CA LYS A 11 -17.20 -8.43 -1.06
C LYS A 11 -17.73 -8.54 0.36
N LEU A 12 -16.83 -8.90 1.29
CA LEU A 12 -17.10 -8.95 2.71
C LEU A 12 -17.31 -7.53 3.26
N ARG A 13 -18.46 -7.29 3.91
CA ARG A 13 -18.81 -6.01 4.55
C ARG A 13 -18.93 -6.17 6.06
N VAL A 14 -17.79 -6.21 6.74
CA VAL A 14 -17.70 -6.33 8.20
C VAL A 14 -16.66 -5.37 8.78
N PRO A 15 -16.72 -5.03 10.08
CA PRO A 15 -15.66 -4.27 10.75
C PRO A 15 -14.29 -4.93 10.61
N PHE A 16 -13.21 -4.14 10.70
CA PHE A 16 -11.85 -4.63 10.43
C PHE A 16 -11.40 -5.78 11.32
N GLY A 17 -11.71 -5.74 12.62
CA GLY A 17 -11.41 -6.83 13.54
C GLY A 17 -12.11 -8.14 13.18
N GLU A 18 -13.34 -8.06 12.66
CA GLU A 18 -14.08 -9.24 12.22
C GLU A 18 -13.51 -9.79 10.91
N PHE A 19 -13.15 -8.91 9.96
CA PHE A 19 -12.43 -9.30 8.75
C PHE A 19 -11.13 -10.04 9.09
N GLN A 20 -10.32 -9.51 10.01
CA GLN A 20 -9.07 -10.16 10.43
C GLN A 20 -9.30 -11.56 11.00
N LYS A 21 -10.33 -11.74 11.84
CA LYS A 21 -10.70 -13.05 12.38
C LYS A 21 -11.07 -14.03 11.27
N GLN A 22 -11.90 -13.63 10.32
CA GLN A 22 -12.31 -14.49 9.21
C GLN A 22 -11.15 -14.80 8.25
N PHE A 23 -10.26 -13.84 8.00
CA PHE A 23 -9.07 -14.02 7.15
C PHE A 23 -8.09 -15.02 7.76
N ASN A 24 -7.82 -14.92 9.08
CA ASN A 24 -6.97 -15.88 9.79
C ASN A 24 -7.56 -17.29 9.81
N GLN A 25 -8.89 -17.41 9.76
CA GLN A 25 -9.60 -18.69 9.63
C GLN A 25 -9.68 -19.20 8.18
N ARG A 26 -9.06 -18.52 7.21
CA ARG A 26 -9.12 -18.82 5.76
C ARG A 26 -10.55 -18.87 5.19
N LYS A 27 -11.51 -18.21 5.84
CA LYS A 27 -12.91 -18.13 5.37
C LYS A 27 -13.11 -17.08 4.28
N VAL A 28 -12.20 -16.11 4.20
CA VAL A 28 -12.23 -15.02 3.24
C VAL A 28 -10.85 -14.86 2.63
N SER A 29 -10.81 -14.56 1.34
CA SER A 29 -9.59 -14.19 0.63
C SER A 29 -9.44 -12.67 0.66
N LYS A 30 -8.22 -12.18 0.46
CA LYS A 30 -7.92 -10.75 0.38
C LYS A 30 -7.44 -10.47 -1.03
N SER A 31 -8.12 -9.62 -1.79
CA SER A 31 -7.57 -9.19 -3.08
C SER A 31 -6.56 -8.05 -2.83
N VAL A 32 -5.30 -8.41 -2.72
CA VAL A 32 -4.18 -7.50 -2.97
C VAL A 32 -3.42 -8.12 -4.11
N GLY A 33 -3.82 -7.81 -5.35
CA GLY A 33 -3.10 -8.29 -6.51
C GLY A 33 -1.65 -7.85 -6.47
N VAL A 34 -0.80 -8.51 -7.26
CA VAL A 34 0.56 -8.04 -7.47
C VAL A 34 0.50 -6.87 -8.46
N HIS A 35 1.06 -5.72 -8.08
CA HIS A 35 1.23 -4.60 -8.98
C HIS A 35 2.60 -4.73 -9.66
N LEU A 36 2.62 -4.61 -10.98
CA LEU A 36 3.84 -4.52 -11.79
C LEU A 36 3.95 -3.09 -12.31
N SER A 37 5.06 -2.42 -12.01
CA SER A 37 5.28 -1.02 -12.43
C SER A 37 6.66 -0.89 -13.08
N PRO A 38 6.74 -0.58 -14.38
CA PRO A 38 8.00 -0.26 -15.05
C PRO A 38 8.66 0.94 -14.36
N THR A 39 9.99 0.91 -14.26
CA THR A 39 10.75 2.07 -13.78
C THR A 39 11.04 3.03 -14.93
N PHE A 40 11.43 4.26 -14.59
CA PHE A 40 11.98 5.20 -15.54
C PHE A 40 13.48 5.32 -15.33
N GLU A 41 14.22 5.34 -16.44
CA GLU A 41 15.65 5.64 -16.47
C GLU A 41 15.87 7.01 -17.11
N LYS A 42 16.93 7.70 -16.67
CA LYS A 42 17.33 8.97 -17.26
C LYS A 42 18.45 8.75 -18.28
N ARG A 43 18.23 9.17 -19.53
CA ARG A 43 19.28 9.22 -20.57
C ARG A 43 19.48 10.65 -21.04
N GLY A 44 20.58 11.27 -20.60
CA GLY A 44 20.83 12.68 -20.84
C GLY A 44 19.76 13.56 -20.17
N LYS A 45 18.92 14.23 -20.97
CA LYS A 45 17.82 15.09 -20.50
C LYS A 45 16.44 14.42 -20.54
N GLU A 46 16.35 13.22 -21.09
CA GLU A 46 15.08 12.52 -21.28
C GLU A 46 14.90 11.41 -20.24
N TYR A 47 13.64 11.11 -19.93
CA TYR A 47 13.23 9.93 -19.18
C TYR A 47 12.70 8.90 -20.16
N ILE A 48 13.21 7.68 -20.08
CA ILE A 48 12.74 6.53 -20.86
C ILE A 48 12.22 5.44 -19.92
N ILE A 49 11.45 4.51 -20.45
CA ILE A 49 11.09 3.29 -19.71
C ILE A 49 12.36 2.46 -19.53
N GLY A 50 12.66 2.09 -18.29
CA GLY A 50 13.81 1.26 -17.94
C GLY A 50 13.56 -0.22 -18.21
N ASP A 51 14.61 -1.02 -18.03
CA ASP A 51 14.53 -2.48 -18.14
C ASP A 51 13.96 -3.15 -16.87
N THR A 52 13.85 -2.39 -15.79
CA THR A 52 13.43 -2.88 -14.49
C THR A 52 11.91 -2.73 -14.30
N VAL A 53 11.27 -3.79 -13.82
CA VAL A 53 9.85 -3.76 -13.41
C VAL A 53 9.78 -4.05 -11.92
N THR A 54 9.24 -3.11 -11.15
CA THR A 54 9.01 -3.32 -9.72
C THR A 54 7.75 -4.16 -9.51
N MET A 55 7.82 -5.09 -8.56
CA MET A 55 6.68 -5.93 -8.17
C MET A 55 6.37 -5.80 -6.68
N GLY A 56 5.08 -5.79 -6.33
CA GLY A 56 4.65 -5.76 -4.94
C GLY A 56 3.29 -5.08 -4.74
N PRO A 57 3.02 -4.54 -3.54
CA PRO A 57 3.85 -4.62 -2.34
C PRO A 57 3.72 -5.99 -1.64
N ALA A 58 4.80 -6.43 -0.99
CA ALA A 58 4.72 -7.42 0.08
C ALA A 58 4.49 -6.70 1.41
N TYR A 59 3.67 -7.29 2.29
CA TYR A 59 3.36 -6.71 3.60
C TYR A 59 4.04 -7.47 4.72
N SER A 60 4.69 -6.73 5.61
CA SER A 60 5.24 -7.19 6.88
C SER A 60 4.88 -6.20 7.99
N LYS A 61 5.02 -6.65 9.24
CA LYS A 61 4.88 -5.77 10.41
C LYS A 61 6.27 -5.23 10.76
N PRO A 62 6.50 -3.91 10.74
CA PRO A 62 7.75 -3.33 11.19
C PRO A 62 7.86 -3.36 12.72
N LYS A 63 9.08 -3.35 13.24
CA LYS A 63 9.39 -3.20 14.67
C LYS A 63 9.01 -1.80 15.17
N ASP A 64 9.36 -0.78 14.42
CA ASP A 64 9.09 0.63 14.71
C ASP A 64 9.02 1.48 13.42
N ARG A 65 8.91 2.81 13.56
CA ARG A 65 8.73 3.73 12.43
C ARG A 65 9.99 3.96 11.58
N GLU A 66 11.13 3.43 11.99
CA GLU A 66 12.40 3.52 11.26
C GLU A 66 12.85 2.14 10.73
N ASP A 67 12.03 1.11 10.90
CA ASP A 67 12.33 -0.25 10.46
C ASP A 67 11.99 -0.44 8.97
N TYR A 68 12.98 -0.14 8.12
CA TYR A 68 12.94 -0.38 6.67
C TYR A 68 13.54 -1.73 6.27
N SER A 69 13.69 -2.68 7.20
CA SER A 69 14.25 -3.99 6.89
C SER A 69 13.39 -4.76 5.88
N GLN A 70 14.07 -5.41 4.93
CA GLN A 70 13.43 -6.32 3.99
C GLN A 70 13.39 -7.71 4.65
N VAL A 71 12.20 -8.15 5.03
CA VAL A 71 11.99 -9.41 5.77
C VAL A 71 11.59 -10.59 4.88
N ARG A 72 11.55 -10.38 3.56
CA ARG A 72 11.18 -11.38 2.55
C ARG A 72 12.31 -11.47 1.56
N GLU A 73 12.68 -12.69 1.20
CA GLU A 73 13.66 -12.99 0.16
C GLU A 73 12.99 -13.09 -1.21
N GLU A 74 13.79 -13.17 -2.27
CA GLU A 74 13.37 -13.16 -3.68
C GLU A 74 12.41 -14.31 -4.03
N ASP A 75 12.58 -15.47 -3.38
CA ASP A 75 11.76 -16.67 -3.62
C ASP A 75 10.28 -16.45 -3.28
N TYR A 76 10.00 -15.67 -2.23
CA TYR A 76 8.65 -15.24 -1.85
C TYR A 76 7.98 -14.46 -2.99
N TYR A 77 8.71 -13.53 -3.60
CA TYR A 77 8.20 -12.71 -4.69
C TYR A 77 8.00 -13.52 -5.96
N LEU A 78 8.94 -14.41 -6.31
CA LEU A 78 8.79 -15.35 -7.42
C LEU A 78 7.50 -16.15 -7.29
N GLY A 79 7.23 -16.68 -6.09
CA GLY A 79 6.01 -17.44 -5.81
C GLY A 79 4.71 -16.66 -6.06
N MET A 80 4.69 -15.35 -5.83
CA MET A 80 3.50 -14.51 -6.07
C MET A 80 3.20 -14.28 -7.55
N VAL A 81 4.22 -14.27 -8.41
CA VAL A 81 4.08 -13.90 -9.83
C VAL A 81 4.19 -15.08 -10.79
N ARG A 82 4.72 -16.22 -10.34
CA ARG A 82 5.01 -17.39 -11.20
C ARG A 82 3.79 -17.92 -11.96
N SER A 83 2.59 -17.81 -11.38
CA SER A 83 1.36 -18.23 -12.07
C SER A 83 1.03 -17.35 -13.28
N PHE A 84 1.48 -16.10 -13.29
CA PHE A 84 1.31 -15.15 -14.39
C PHE A 84 2.50 -15.20 -15.37
N PHE A 85 3.71 -15.42 -14.84
CA PHE A 85 4.97 -15.42 -15.60
C PHE A 85 5.77 -16.70 -15.33
N PRO A 86 5.39 -17.86 -15.91
CA PRO A 86 6.00 -19.15 -15.59
C PRO A 86 7.48 -19.27 -16.02
N GLY A 87 7.93 -18.41 -16.94
CA GLY A 87 9.32 -18.34 -17.39
C GLY A 87 10.24 -17.52 -16.50
N LEU A 88 9.70 -16.78 -15.51
CA LEU A 88 10.51 -16.00 -14.58
C LEU A 88 11.30 -16.95 -13.66
N LYS A 89 12.58 -16.65 -13.47
CA LYS A 89 13.49 -17.39 -12.61
C LYS A 89 13.86 -16.56 -11.39
N LEU A 90 14.46 -17.22 -10.39
CA LEU A 90 14.93 -16.53 -9.19
C LEU A 90 16.01 -15.49 -9.49
N GLU A 91 16.88 -15.77 -10.46
CA GLU A 91 17.95 -14.86 -10.93
C GLU A 91 17.45 -13.57 -11.59
N ASP A 92 16.16 -13.52 -11.99
CA ASP A 92 15.52 -12.33 -12.57
C ASP A 92 14.95 -11.38 -11.49
N ILE A 93 15.02 -11.76 -10.22
CA ILE A 93 14.43 -11.01 -9.10
C ILE A 93 15.53 -10.52 -8.17
N SER A 94 15.42 -9.27 -7.74
CA SER A 94 16.25 -8.68 -6.70
C SER A 94 15.40 -7.79 -5.79
N LEU A 95 15.76 -7.69 -4.52
CA LEU A 95 15.14 -6.75 -3.61
C LEU A 95 15.45 -5.30 -4.02
N HIS A 96 14.43 -4.44 -4.09
CA HIS A 96 14.59 -3.06 -4.59
C HIS A 96 14.39 -2.00 -3.51
N GLN A 97 13.25 -1.99 -2.82
CA GLN A 97 12.91 -0.94 -1.84
C GLN A 97 11.93 -1.44 -0.79
N ALA A 98 11.91 -0.75 0.35
CA ALA A 98 10.94 -0.94 1.42
C ALA A 98 10.37 0.42 1.83
N GLY A 99 9.15 0.44 2.36
CA GLY A 99 8.50 1.66 2.82
C GLY A 99 7.52 1.39 3.96
N ILE A 100 7.40 2.36 4.85
CA ILE A 100 6.52 2.28 6.02
C ILE A 100 5.22 3.03 5.72
N ARG A 101 4.10 2.38 6.03
CA ARG A 101 2.75 2.93 5.80
C ARG A 101 2.21 3.53 7.08
N ALA A 102 1.91 4.82 7.08
CA ALA A 102 1.19 5.47 8.17
C ALA A 102 -0.28 5.02 8.13
N ARG A 103 -0.63 3.97 8.88
CA ARG A 103 -2.02 3.47 8.97
C ARG A 103 -2.59 3.66 10.36
N LEU A 104 -3.88 3.97 10.41
CA LEU A 104 -4.67 3.88 11.64
C LEU A 104 -4.92 2.42 12.00
N LYS A 105 -4.96 2.13 13.31
CA LYS A 105 -5.08 0.76 13.84
C LYS A 105 -6.44 0.13 13.53
N ASP A 106 -7.51 0.89 13.76
CA ASP A 106 -8.90 0.41 13.74
C ASP A 106 -9.78 1.14 12.72
N TYR A 107 -9.17 1.96 11.85
CA TYR A 107 -9.87 2.76 10.85
C TYR A 107 -9.37 2.43 9.45
N TYR A 108 -10.29 2.32 8.50
CA TYR A 108 -9.98 1.87 7.14
C TYR A 108 -9.40 2.96 6.24
N ASP A 109 -9.61 4.22 6.61
CA ASP A 109 -9.24 5.41 5.85
C ASP A 109 -8.26 6.28 6.67
N PHE A 110 -8.11 7.55 6.29
CA PHE A 110 -7.30 8.54 6.98
C PHE A 110 -8.15 9.67 7.58
N ILE A 111 -7.53 10.48 8.45
CA ILE A 111 -8.18 11.63 9.11
C ILE A 111 -7.58 12.91 8.54
N ILE A 112 -8.46 13.86 8.18
CA ILE A 112 -8.11 15.25 7.89
C ILE A 112 -9.09 16.16 8.62
N GLU A 113 -8.64 16.78 9.70
CA GLU A 113 -9.49 17.60 10.56
C GLU A 113 -8.71 18.70 11.28
N ARG A 114 -9.42 19.71 11.76
CA ARG A 114 -8.83 20.72 12.65
C ARG A 114 -8.67 20.19 14.05
N ASP A 115 -7.59 20.62 14.69
CA ASP A 115 -7.43 20.37 16.11
C ASP A 115 -8.47 21.16 16.92
N PRO A 116 -9.15 20.52 17.89
CA PRO A 116 -10.19 21.17 18.68
C PRO A 116 -9.65 22.21 19.67
N GLU A 117 -8.39 22.09 20.10
CA GLU A 117 -7.73 23.00 21.03
C GLU A 117 -6.93 24.08 20.30
N TYR A 118 -6.34 23.74 19.14
CA TYR A 118 -5.50 24.63 18.33
C TYR A 118 -6.12 24.89 16.94
N PRO A 119 -6.98 25.91 16.76
CA PRO A 119 -7.75 26.12 15.52
C PRO A 119 -6.94 26.31 14.23
N ASN A 120 -5.67 26.71 14.37
CA ASN A 120 -4.72 26.91 13.27
C ASN A 120 -3.93 25.64 12.92
N LEU A 121 -4.14 24.53 13.64
CA LEU A 121 -3.53 23.24 13.39
C LEU A 121 -4.52 22.33 12.66
N ILE A 122 -4.08 21.73 11.55
CA ILE A 122 -4.85 20.71 10.81
C ILE A 122 -4.07 19.40 10.84
N ASN A 123 -4.70 18.37 11.38
CA ASN A 123 -4.15 17.03 11.49
C ASN A 123 -4.40 16.25 10.19
N LEU A 124 -3.33 15.69 9.62
CA LEU A 124 -3.39 14.72 8.52
C LEU A 124 -2.81 13.41 9.04
N VAL A 125 -3.66 12.49 9.48
CA VAL A 125 -3.24 11.27 10.19
C VAL A 125 -3.61 10.03 9.41
N GLY A 126 -2.66 9.10 9.28
CA GLY A 126 -2.91 7.83 8.62
C GLY A 126 -2.99 7.89 7.09
N ILE A 127 -2.39 8.93 6.48
CA ILE A 127 -2.35 9.14 5.02
C ILE A 127 -1.47 8.05 4.36
N ASP A 128 -2.06 6.90 4.14
CA ASP A 128 -1.53 5.80 3.33
C ASP A 128 -2.18 5.83 1.94
N SER A 129 -1.92 4.84 1.07
CA SER A 129 -2.61 4.66 -0.21
C SER A 129 -4.12 4.85 -0.08
N PRO A 130 -4.73 5.74 -0.87
CA PRO A 130 -4.20 6.37 -2.08
C PRO A 130 -3.59 7.78 -1.91
N GLY A 131 -2.94 8.09 -0.78
CA GLY A 131 -2.48 9.44 -0.42
C GLY A 131 -1.63 10.17 -1.47
N LEU A 132 -0.71 9.49 -2.15
CA LEU A 132 0.08 10.11 -3.23
C LEU A 132 -0.82 10.50 -4.42
N THR A 133 -1.67 9.57 -4.88
CA THR A 133 -2.61 9.81 -5.99
C THR A 133 -3.63 10.88 -5.63
N ALA A 134 -4.09 10.92 -4.37
CA ALA A 134 -5.07 11.87 -3.87
C ALA A 134 -4.45 13.19 -3.38
N SER A 135 -3.12 13.36 -3.45
CA SER A 135 -2.39 14.47 -2.83
C SER A 135 -2.92 15.85 -3.23
N LEU A 136 -3.26 16.06 -4.51
CA LEU A 136 -3.82 17.33 -4.98
C LEU A 136 -5.24 17.59 -4.43
N ALA A 137 -6.06 16.54 -4.30
CA ALA A 137 -7.39 16.66 -3.72
C ALA A 137 -7.32 16.93 -2.21
N ILE A 138 -6.43 16.21 -1.52
CA ILE A 138 -6.11 16.44 -0.10
C ILE A 138 -5.66 17.88 0.12
N ALA A 139 -4.73 18.39 -0.70
CA ALA A 139 -4.25 19.77 -0.60
C ALA A 139 -5.37 20.80 -0.79
N ARG A 140 -6.29 20.58 -1.74
CA ARG A 140 -7.45 21.45 -1.93
C ARG A 140 -8.38 21.43 -0.72
N TYR A 141 -8.69 20.25 -0.20
CA TYR A 141 -9.54 20.10 0.99
C TYR A 141 -8.93 20.80 2.23
N VAL A 142 -7.62 20.63 2.45
CA VAL A 142 -6.89 21.32 3.53
C VAL A 142 -6.91 22.84 3.32
N SER A 143 -6.74 23.32 2.09
CA SER A 143 -6.82 24.76 1.79
C SER A 143 -8.21 25.34 2.07
N GLU A 144 -9.29 24.59 1.78
CA GLU A 144 -10.65 25.00 2.11
C GLU A 144 -10.88 25.04 3.61
N LEU A 145 -10.38 24.04 4.36
CA LEU A 145 -10.41 24.04 5.81
C LEU A 145 -9.75 25.32 6.34
N LEU A 146 -8.52 25.63 5.93
CA LEU A 146 -7.80 26.84 6.37
C LEU A 146 -8.56 28.17 6.18
N ARG A 147 -9.43 28.25 5.17
CA ARG A 147 -10.17 29.49 4.84
C ARG A 147 -11.46 29.68 5.65
N ARG A 148 -11.99 28.62 6.25
CA ARG A 148 -13.21 28.66 7.07
C ARG A 148 -12.88 29.02 8.50
#